data_AF-A0A6N9BR60-F1
#
_entry.id   AF-A0A6N9BR60-F1
#
_cell.length_a   1.000
_cell.length_b   1.000
_cell.length_c   1.000
_cell.angle_alpha   90.00
_cell.angle_beta   90.00
_cell.angle_gamma   90.00
#
_symmetry.space_group_name_H-M   'P 1'
#
loop_
_entity.id
_entity.type
_entity.pdbx_description
1 polymer ?
#
loop_
_entity_poly.entity_id
_entity_poly.type
_entity_poly.pdbx_seq_one_letter_code
_entity_poly.pdbx_strand_id
1 'polypeptide(L)'
;MVSGYAAGLRNFRRGADILQTPSTETILRSVGNFRRLDREQVESPREVPARLAVAADQAVRRLHDRSRPTDTRFSGHRSVKPPDSPHPAGASVDLTPAETPTQPADPPSTTPLGALAETETSAADVDLSAWETCRRTLKAELTDSDYVTWIRPLCCHRRGNRLLLGAPNRYVREWLLQGTFARMQELLAAEEGDLEVSLHVGTSEAVARIARESSPPQRQGTRGRTSEAVVERAQLDLFELERSGQFTAVSIHPQNEFPTLLTRIPIFVPGRARRQRARLDQDHSLPFRTSWGTGRKFGPPLTVYDEDTLMALGRLRHNMLIGNPAKMPYPVSKLYASDEEPDVHVHVVLCMLSDIQAMCGTSVGGRNNKLRLQSVRRLAATKIELNKETRDKVRFAGTTIDLVHVRWDVYEDNAVLYVQFSPIMAQWLERAYTYVDWNVRRGLRTDVGKSVHRFLSGQPRKYQIFTRKLQATIGHDGPYKYFMADLREALQQLQDADWIRDCAILGNGRKQPHKLVVDRSQVAEAVL
;
A
#
# COMPACT_ATOMS: atom_id res chain seq x y z
N MET A 1 79.13 -29.26 -4.79
CA MET A 1 78.36 -28.04 -4.48
C MET A 1 76.93 -28.50 -4.24
N VAL A 2 76.39 -28.50 -3.00
CA VAL A 2 75.97 -27.31 -2.21
C VAL A 2 74.81 -26.60 -2.92
N SER A 3 73.67 -26.22 -2.32
CA SER A 3 72.97 -26.51 -1.04
C SER A 3 71.70 -25.62 -1.06
N GLY A 4 70.59 -25.94 -0.39
CA GLY A 4 69.48 -24.97 -0.27
C GLY A 4 68.07 -25.48 0.07
N TYR A 5 67.86 -25.90 1.32
CA TYR A 5 66.60 -25.80 2.12
C TYR A 5 65.25 -25.71 1.37
N ALA A 6 64.28 -26.63 1.48
CA ALA A 6 63.91 -27.55 2.57
C ALA A 6 63.57 -26.87 3.92
N ALA A 7 62.37 -26.32 4.04
CA ALA A 7 61.71 -25.99 5.31
C ALA A 7 60.17 -25.99 5.15
N GLY A 8 59.42 -26.50 6.14
CA GLY A 8 57.98 -26.16 6.29
C GLY A 8 56.95 -27.29 6.40
N LEU A 9 57.29 -28.57 6.25
CA LEU A 9 56.32 -29.68 6.44
C LEU A 9 56.32 -30.24 7.87
N ARG A 10 55.70 -29.50 8.81
CA ARG A 10 54.95 -30.05 9.96
C ARG A 10 54.25 -28.96 10.79
N ASN A 11 53.12 -29.36 11.38
CA ASN A 11 52.32 -28.65 12.40
C ASN A 11 51.48 -27.45 11.89
N PHE A 12 50.22 -27.69 11.54
CA PHE A 12 49.07 -27.17 12.32
C PHE A 12 47.75 -27.90 11.93
N ARG A 13 47.49 -29.08 12.56
CA ARG A 13 46.12 -29.60 12.69
C ARG A 13 45.48 -28.94 13.91
N ARG A 14 44.67 -27.89 13.70
CA ARG A 14 43.57 -27.38 14.55
C ARG A 14 43.13 -26.00 14.05
N GLY A 15 41.82 -25.72 14.03
CA GLY A 15 41.29 -24.37 13.77
C GLY A 15 40.81 -24.09 12.35
N ALA A 16 40.17 -25.06 11.68
CA ALA A 16 39.36 -24.80 10.49
C ALA A 16 37.86 -24.84 10.84
N ASP A 17 37.45 -24.04 11.84
CA ASP A 17 36.04 -23.84 12.11
C ASP A 17 35.44 -22.99 10.98
N ILE A 18 34.52 -23.62 10.25
CA ILE A 18 33.90 -23.09 9.05
C ILE A 18 33.05 -21.88 9.44
N LEU A 19 33.50 -20.68 9.04
CA LEU A 19 32.66 -19.48 9.06
C LEU A 19 31.55 -19.64 8.01
N GLN A 20 30.45 -20.30 8.41
CA GLN A 20 29.25 -20.42 7.59
C GLN A 20 28.79 -19.02 7.17
N THR A 21 28.80 -18.77 5.87
CA THR A 21 28.17 -17.59 5.29
C THR A 21 26.66 -17.72 5.49
N PRO A 22 25.98 -16.73 6.11
CA PRO A 22 24.52 -16.74 6.12
C PRO A 22 24.02 -16.67 4.67
N SER A 23 23.05 -17.52 4.34
CA SER A 23 22.47 -17.60 2.99
C SER A 23 21.87 -16.26 2.54
N THR A 24 21.76 -16.05 1.22
CA THR A 24 21.04 -14.90 0.64
C THR A 24 19.61 -14.81 1.19
N GLU A 25 18.99 -15.96 1.39
CA GLU A 25 17.72 -16.13 2.10
C GLU A 25 17.73 -15.55 3.53
N THR A 26 18.79 -15.73 4.31
CA THR A 26 18.92 -15.09 5.64
C THR A 26 18.89 -13.57 5.53
N ILE A 27 19.44 -13.00 4.45
CA ILE A 27 19.42 -11.56 4.19
C ILE A 27 17.98 -11.13 3.85
N LEU A 28 17.31 -11.81 2.91
CA LEU A 28 15.93 -11.51 2.51
C LEU A 28 14.94 -11.71 3.67
N ARG A 29 15.02 -12.84 4.41
CA ARG A 29 14.24 -13.09 5.65
C ARG A 29 14.52 -12.01 6.71
N SER A 30 15.73 -11.45 6.80
CA SER A 30 16.03 -10.33 7.71
C SER A 30 15.44 -8.98 7.25
N VAL A 31 15.20 -8.81 5.95
CA VAL A 31 14.44 -7.68 5.36
C VAL A 31 12.92 -7.95 5.37
N GLY A 32 12.47 -9.13 5.80
CA GLY A 32 11.07 -9.43 6.13
C GLY A 32 10.74 -9.24 7.62
N ASN A 33 11.62 -9.69 8.53
CA ASN A 33 11.35 -9.81 9.97
C ASN A 33 11.50 -8.51 10.79
N PHE A 34 10.91 -7.41 10.32
CA PHE A 34 11.02 -6.09 10.98
C PHE A 34 10.32 -5.97 12.34
N ARG A 35 9.36 -6.84 12.69
CA ARG A 35 8.61 -6.75 13.96
C ARG A 35 9.44 -7.06 15.22
N ARG A 36 10.62 -7.70 15.11
CA ARG A 36 11.38 -8.22 16.27
C ARG A 36 12.41 -7.24 16.86
N LEU A 37 12.84 -6.22 16.12
CA LEU A 37 13.98 -5.37 16.48
C LEU A 37 13.63 -4.16 17.38
N ASP A 38 12.37 -3.75 17.45
CA ASP A 38 11.96 -2.51 18.16
C ASP A 38 11.70 -2.70 19.67
N ARG A 39 11.80 -3.92 20.23
CA ARG A 39 11.60 -4.16 21.68
C ARG A 39 12.75 -3.63 22.56
N GLU A 40 13.95 -3.42 22.01
CA GLU A 40 15.15 -3.06 22.77
C GLU A 40 15.50 -1.56 22.77
N GLN A 41 14.72 -0.70 22.11
CA GLN A 41 15.01 0.75 22.03
C GLN A 41 14.03 1.65 22.79
N VAL A 42 13.51 1.15 23.92
CA VAL A 42 12.84 1.96 24.95
C VAL A 42 13.71 2.04 26.20
N GLU A 43 14.95 2.51 26.04
CA GLU A 43 15.78 2.96 27.16
C GLU A 43 15.98 4.49 27.10
N SER A 44 15.90 5.11 28.29
CA SER A 44 16.11 6.54 28.51
C SER A 44 17.55 6.96 28.16
N PRO A 45 17.77 8.20 27.69
CA PRO A 45 19.12 8.69 27.47
C PRO A 45 19.87 8.80 28.80
N ARG A 46 20.87 7.92 29.03
CA ARG A 46 21.88 8.12 30.08
C ARG A 46 22.72 9.34 29.72
N GLU A 47 23.01 10.16 30.72
CA GLU A 47 23.77 11.40 30.56
C GLU A 47 25.19 11.12 30.05
N VAL A 48 25.64 11.89 29.05
CA VAL A 48 27.03 11.86 28.60
C VAL A 48 27.85 12.79 29.51
N PRO A 49 28.91 12.31 30.19
CA PRO A 49 29.70 13.15 31.09
C PRO A 49 30.30 14.37 30.36
N ALA A 50 30.15 15.55 30.96
CA ALA A 50 30.49 16.85 30.36
C ALA A 50 31.95 17.00 29.86
N ARG A 51 32.86 16.09 30.26
CA ARG A 51 34.27 16.08 29.82
C ARG A 51 34.46 15.70 28.35
N LEU A 52 33.54 14.95 27.72
CA LEU A 52 33.65 14.61 26.29
C LEU A 52 33.25 15.76 25.35
N ALA A 53 32.36 16.66 25.77
CA ALA A 53 31.91 17.77 24.94
C ALA A 53 33.02 18.81 24.68
N VAL A 54 33.89 19.04 25.67
CA VAL A 54 35.00 20.02 25.58
C VAL A 54 36.09 19.57 24.61
N ALA A 55 36.37 18.26 24.54
CA ALA A 55 37.36 17.70 23.62
C ALA A 55 36.95 17.83 22.14
N ALA A 56 35.65 17.69 21.84
CA ALA A 56 35.13 17.85 20.49
C ALA A 56 35.23 19.30 19.98
N ASP A 57 34.90 20.28 20.81
CA ASP A 57 34.96 21.70 20.41
C ASP A 57 36.41 22.18 20.16
N GLN A 58 37.38 21.69 20.94
CA GLN A 58 38.80 21.98 20.72
C GLN A 58 39.35 21.35 19.43
N ALA A 59 38.85 20.18 19.02
CA ALA A 59 39.24 19.54 17.76
C ALA A 59 38.75 20.32 16.53
N VAL A 60 37.51 20.83 16.57
CA VAL A 60 36.92 21.63 15.47
C VAL A 60 37.67 22.95 15.27
N ARG A 61 38.06 23.64 16.35
CA ARG A 61 38.83 24.89 16.25
C ARG A 61 40.21 24.71 15.61
N ARG A 62 40.88 23.58 15.86
CA ARG A 62 42.21 23.26 15.24
C ARG A 62 42.13 22.95 13.74
N LEU A 63 40.96 22.54 13.23
CA LEU A 63 40.74 22.33 11.80
C LEU A 63 40.50 23.64 11.04
N HIS A 64 39.92 24.65 11.70
CA HIS A 64 39.58 25.93 11.06
C HIS A 64 40.79 26.85 10.82
N ASP A 65 41.90 26.65 11.54
CA ASP A 65 43.08 27.52 11.51
C ASP A 65 44.11 27.13 10.42
N ARG A 66 43.90 26.01 9.71
CA ARG A 66 44.79 25.49 8.67
C ARG A 66 44.36 25.83 7.23
N SER A 67 43.48 26.82 7.05
CA SER A 67 42.97 27.18 5.72
C SER A 67 42.91 28.69 5.49
N ARG A 68 44.09 29.30 5.30
CA ARG A 68 44.25 30.61 4.65
C ARG A 68 45.11 30.45 3.38
N PRO A 69 44.60 30.79 2.19
CA PRO A 69 45.43 30.93 0.99
C PRO A 69 46.25 32.22 1.05
N THR A 70 47.44 32.20 0.46
CA THR A 70 48.34 33.35 0.31
C THR A 70 47.99 34.22 -0.90
N ASP A 71 48.19 35.54 -0.77
CA ASP A 71 48.08 36.52 -1.84
C ASP A 71 48.99 36.25 -3.05
N THR A 72 48.44 36.42 -4.25
CA THR A 72 49.20 36.95 -5.41
C THR A 72 48.33 37.93 -6.21
N ARG A 73 48.91 39.12 -6.48
CA ARG A 73 48.27 40.23 -7.20
C ARG A 73 48.35 40.00 -8.72
N PHE A 74 47.40 40.51 -9.50
CA PHE A 74 47.73 41.31 -10.71
C PHE A 74 46.57 42.19 -11.20
N SER A 75 46.94 43.25 -11.94
CA SER A 75 46.16 44.42 -12.39
C SER A 75 44.79 44.18 -13.06
N GLY A 76 43.85 45.12 -12.82
CA GLY A 76 42.49 45.13 -13.38
C GLY A 76 42.28 45.90 -14.68
N HIS A 77 41.02 46.17 -15.02
CA HIS A 77 40.56 47.25 -15.90
C HIS A 77 39.05 47.58 -15.74
N ARG A 78 38.74 48.84 -16.09
CA ARG A 78 37.51 49.67 -16.04
C ARG A 78 36.08 49.08 -16.09
N SER A 79 35.21 49.84 -15.44
CA SER A 79 33.74 50.01 -15.56
C SER A 79 33.08 49.82 -16.93
N VAL A 80 31.80 49.40 -16.93
CA VAL A 80 30.62 50.19 -17.39
C VAL A 80 29.33 49.69 -16.67
N LYS A 81 28.43 50.63 -16.30
CA LYS A 81 27.00 50.46 -15.93
C LYS A 81 26.22 51.37 -16.91
N PRO A 82 25.01 51.06 -17.43
CA PRO A 82 23.72 51.34 -16.72
C PRO A 82 22.53 50.49 -17.28
N PRO A 83 21.23 50.91 -17.28
CA PRO A 83 20.36 51.57 -16.29
C PRO A 83 19.06 50.77 -15.95
N ASP A 84 18.19 51.37 -15.10
CA ASP A 84 16.89 50.87 -14.62
C ASP A 84 15.64 51.24 -15.49
N SER A 85 14.57 50.45 -15.34
CA SER A 85 13.12 50.86 -15.39
C SER A 85 12.50 51.30 -16.76
N PRO A 86 11.15 51.42 -16.94
CA PRO A 86 10.06 51.47 -15.93
C PRO A 86 8.76 50.66 -16.21
N HIS A 87 7.76 50.87 -15.34
CA HIS A 87 6.34 50.44 -15.40
C HIS A 87 5.53 51.02 -16.59
N PRO A 88 4.27 50.55 -16.77
CA PRO A 88 3.16 51.49 -16.63
C PRO A 88 1.98 50.99 -15.74
N ALA A 89 1.18 51.95 -15.28
CA ALA A 89 -0.20 51.79 -14.78
C ALA A 89 -1.19 51.91 -15.98
N GLY A 90 -2.51 51.71 -15.89
CA GLY A 90 -3.44 51.34 -14.82
C GLY A 90 -4.87 51.59 -15.30
N ALA A 91 -5.90 51.06 -14.63
CA ALA A 91 -7.30 51.46 -14.84
C ALA A 91 -8.16 51.06 -13.63
N SER A 92 -8.94 51.99 -13.12
CA SER A 92 -9.88 51.81 -12.01
C SER A 92 -11.31 52.01 -12.50
N VAL A 93 -12.26 51.21 -12.03
CA VAL A 93 -13.67 51.60 -11.96
C VAL A 93 -14.21 51.08 -10.62
N ASP A 94 -14.88 51.97 -9.90
CA ASP A 94 -15.58 51.73 -8.63
C ASP A 94 -17.00 52.29 -8.79
N LEU A 95 -17.98 51.77 -8.04
CA LEU A 95 -19.31 52.35 -7.72
C LEU A 95 -20.27 51.26 -7.15
N THR A 96 -20.18 51.05 -5.82
CA THR A 96 -21.27 51.05 -4.80
C THR A 96 -22.60 50.25 -4.95
N PRO A 97 -23.33 49.97 -3.83
CA PRO A 97 -24.20 48.79 -3.70
C PRO A 97 -25.70 49.03 -3.38
N ALA A 98 -26.51 47.96 -3.53
CA ALA A 98 -27.86 47.71 -2.98
C ALA A 98 -28.18 46.20 -3.23
N GLU A 99 -29.04 45.45 -2.52
CA GLU A 99 -29.88 45.65 -1.33
C GLU A 99 -30.29 44.27 -0.74
N THR A 100 -30.82 44.23 0.49
CA THR A 100 -31.33 43.02 1.17
C THR A 100 -32.86 42.92 1.03
N PRO A 101 -33.45 41.73 0.92
CA PRO A 101 -34.49 41.33 1.91
C PRO A 101 -34.36 39.85 2.33
N THR A 102 -34.33 39.49 3.63
CA THR A 102 -35.41 39.50 4.64
C THR A 102 -36.35 38.28 4.54
N GLN A 103 -36.23 37.41 5.55
CA GLN A 103 -37.10 36.26 5.88
C GLN A 103 -38.51 36.73 6.29
N PRO A 104 -39.55 35.85 6.30
CA PRO A 104 -40.04 35.37 7.61
C PRO A 104 -40.75 33.99 7.67
N ALA A 105 -40.79 33.46 8.90
CA ALA A 105 -41.84 32.67 9.56
C ALA A 105 -42.14 31.17 9.24
N ASP A 106 -41.92 30.35 10.28
CA ASP A 106 -42.59 29.08 10.67
C ASP A 106 -43.78 29.38 11.64
N PRO A 107 -44.55 28.40 12.19
CA PRO A 107 -45.15 27.15 11.64
C PRO A 107 -46.70 27.11 11.94
N PRO A 108 -47.47 25.98 11.77
CA PRO A 108 -47.51 24.78 12.67
C PRO A 108 -47.75 23.45 11.85
N SER A 109 -48.17 22.25 12.33
CA SER A 109 -48.63 21.72 13.64
C SER A 109 -48.49 20.18 13.79
N THR A 110 -48.04 19.73 14.96
CA THR A 110 -48.48 18.57 15.79
C THR A 110 -49.23 17.31 15.25
N THR A 111 -48.59 16.13 15.49
CA THR A 111 -49.15 14.79 15.92
C THR A 111 -50.08 13.96 15.00
N PRO A 112 -50.27 12.62 15.24
CA PRO A 112 -49.78 11.78 16.34
C PRO A 112 -49.09 10.43 15.99
N LEU A 113 -48.60 9.81 17.07
CA LEU A 113 -48.06 8.47 17.24
C LEU A 113 -49.14 7.36 17.13
N GLY A 114 -48.77 6.17 16.63
CA GLY A 114 -49.60 4.95 16.65
C GLY A 114 -49.08 3.89 15.67
N ALA A 115 -48.15 3.01 16.02
CA ALA A 115 -48.34 1.80 16.84
C ALA A 115 -49.17 0.68 16.16
N LEU A 116 -48.50 -0.15 15.35
CA LEU A 116 -48.74 -1.60 15.31
C LEU A 116 -47.39 -2.31 15.27
N ALA A 117 -47.24 -3.31 16.15
CA ALA A 117 -46.04 -4.13 16.25
C ALA A 117 -46.32 -5.50 15.61
N GLU A 118 -45.55 -5.87 14.60
CA GLU A 118 -45.50 -7.25 14.09
C GLU A 118 -44.04 -7.69 13.96
N THR A 119 -43.56 -8.25 15.08
CA THR A 119 -42.55 -9.32 15.17
C THR A 119 -41.41 -9.33 14.13
N GLU A 120 -40.25 -8.82 14.57
CA GLU A 120 -38.97 -9.36 14.12
C GLU A 120 -38.92 -10.87 14.36
N THR A 121 -38.83 -11.67 13.29
CA THR A 121 -38.45 -13.08 13.39
C THR A 121 -37.06 -13.27 12.79
N SER A 122 -36.06 -13.31 13.67
CA SER A 122 -34.69 -13.68 13.34
C SER A 122 -34.55 -15.20 13.19
N ALA A 123 -34.50 -15.69 11.95
CA ALA A 123 -33.85 -16.94 11.53
C ALA A 123 -33.77 -16.89 9.99
N ALA A 124 -32.64 -17.00 9.29
CA ALA A 124 -31.36 -17.62 9.64
C ALA A 124 -31.48 -19.09 10.05
N ASP A 125 -32.44 -19.80 9.46
CA ASP A 125 -32.37 -21.26 9.31
C ASP A 125 -32.23 -21.59 7.83
N VAL A 126 -31.14 -22.27 7.48
CA VAL A 126 -30.84 -22.64 6.10
C VAL A 126 -31.00 -24.14 6.00
N ASP A 127 -32.13 -24.59 5.46
CA ASP A 127 -32.25 -26.00 5.08
C ASP A 127 -31.36 -26.26 3.85
N LEU A 128 -30.11 -26.58 4.17
CA LEU A 128 -28.98 -26.86 3.28
C LEU A 128 -28.92 -28.34 2.89
N SER A 129 -29.84 -29.17 3.39
CA SER A 129 -29.82 -30.63 3.24
C SER A 129 -29.67 -31.08 1.79
N ALA A 130 -30.53 -30.59 0.89
CA ALA A 130 -30.50 -30.91 -0.54
C ALA A 130 -29.20 -30.45 -1.23
N TRP A 131 -28.68 -29.26 -0.90
CA TRP A 131 -27.42 -28.78 -1.49
C TRP A 131 -26.20 -29.59 -1.01
N GLU A 132 -26.15 -29.95 0.28
CA GLU A 132 -25.05 -30.75 0.82
C GLU A 132 -25.12 -32.22 0.35
N THR A 133 -26.32 -32.76 0.11
CA THR A 133 -26.50 -34.04 -0.60
C THR A 133 -26.03 -33.97 -2.04
N CYS A 134 -26.44 -32.94 -2.81
CA CYS A 134 -25.97 -32.70 -4.18
C CYS A 134 -24.43 -32.61 -4.25
N ARG A 135 -23.78 -31.87 -3.34
CA ARG A 135 -22.31 -31.81 -3.25
C ARG A 135 -21.66 -33.16 -2.94
N ARG A 136 -22.25 -33.95 -2.03
CA ARG A 136 -21.74 -35.28 -1.67
C ARG A 136 -21.77 -36.24 -2.85
N THR A 137 -22.86 -36.23 -3.63
CA THR A 137 -23.00 -37.02 -4.86
C THR A 137 -22.01 -36.55 -5.94
N LEU A 138 -21.91 -35.25 -6.19
CA LEU A 138 -20.95 -34.70 -7.15
C LEU A 138 -19.48 -34.96 -6.78
N LYS A 139 -19.15 -35.10 -5.48
CA LYS A 139 -17.82 -35.52 -5.04
C LYS A 139 -17.49 -36.98 -5.41
N ALA A 140 -18.49 -37.84 -5.53
CA ALA A 140 -18.30 -39.23 -5.99
C ALA A 140 -18.28 -39.35 -7.53
N GLU A 141 -18.91 -38.40 -8.24
CA GLU A 141 -18.98 -38.39 -9.71
C GLU A 141 -17.78 -37.68 -10.39
N LEU A 142 -17.08 -36.79 -9.68
CA LEU A 142 -15.98 -35.97 -10.22
C LEU A 142 -14.61 -36.39 -9.66
N THR A 143 -13.52 -35.99 -10.33
CA THR A 143 -12.17 -36.11 -9.76
C THR A 143 -12.01 -35.19 -8.54
N ASP A 144 -11.16 -35.55 -7.58
CA ASP A 144 -10.88 -34.66 -6.43
C ASP A 144 -10.40 -33.26 -6.86
N SER A 145 -9.63 -33.19 -7.96
CA SER A 145 -9.17 -31.93 -8.55
C SER A 145 -10.33 -31.09 -9.08
N ASP A 146 -11.24 -31.69 -9.83
CA ASP A 146 -12.42 -31.00 -10.37
C ASP A 146 -13.41 -30.60 -9.27
N TYR A 147 -13.63 -31.47 -8.27
CA TYR A 147 -14.47 -31.16 -7.13
C TYR A 147 -13.94 -29.96 -6.34
N VAL A 148 -12.62 -29.92 -6.05
CA VAL A 148 -11.99 -28.81 -5.33
C VAL A 148 -11.97 -27.52 -6.16
N THR A 149 -11.81 -27.61 -7.48
CA THR A 149 -11.72 -26.44 -8.36
C THR A 149 -13.09 -25.84 -8.69
N TRP A 150 -14.08 -26.66 -9.00
CA TRP A 150 -15.35 -26.20 -9.60
C TRP A 150 -16.55 -26.23 -8.64
N ILE A 151 -16.58 -27.19 -7.70
CA ILE A 151 -17.75 -27.43 -6.83
C ILE A 151 -17.56 -26.82 -5.45
N ARG A 152 -16.37 -27.02 -4.86
CA ARG A 152 -16.04 -26.54 -3.51
C ARG A 152 -16.18 -25.03 -3.29
N PRO A 153 -15.80 -24.13 -4.24
CA PRO A 153 -15.87 -22.69 -4.01
C PRO A 153 -17.25 -22.08 -4.29
N LEU A 154 -18.26 -22.90 -4.64
CA LEU A 154 -19.62 -22.43 -4.84
C LEU A 154 -20.27 -22.02 -3.52
N CYS A 155 -20.74 -20.78 -3.47
CA CYS A 155 -21.64 -20.30 -2.43
C CYS A 155 -23.09 -20.70 -2.80
N CYS A 156 -23.96 -20.86 -1.81
CA CYS A 156 -25.36 -21.19 -2.02
C CYS A 156 -26.24 -20.31 -1.12
N HIS A 157 -27.33 -19.79 -1.67
CA HIS A 157 -28.31 -19.00 -0.92
C HIS A 157 -29.73 -19.36 -1.36
N ARG A 158 -30.56 -19.77 -0.41
CA ARG A 158 -31.96 -20.16 -0.65
C ARG A 158 -32.91 -19.01 -0.33
N ARG A 159 -33.93 -18.79 -1.17
CA ARG A 159 -35.03 -17.85 -0.90
C ARG A 159 -36.35 -18.46 -1.39
N GLY A 160 -37.12 -19.04 -0.47
CA GLY A 160 -38.33 -19.79 -0.82
C GLY A 160 -37.99 -20.96 -1.76
N ASN A 161 -38.72 -21.05 -2.87
CA ASN A 161 -38.53 -22.09 -3.89
C ASN A 161 -37.41 -21.78 -4.92
N ARG A 162 -36.43 -20.95 -4.54
CA ARG A 162 -35.29 -20.57 -5.39
C ARG A 162 -33.96 -20.84 -4.72
N LEU A 163 -33.04 -21.48 -5.45
CA LEU A 163 -31.67 -21.72 -5.02
C LEU A 163 -30.69 -20.90 -5.90
N LEU A 164 -30.02 -19.93 -5.30
CA LEU A 164 -29.01 -19.11 -5.97
C LEU A 164 -27.63 -19.69 -5.68
N LEU A 165 -27.01 -20.27 -6.71
CA LEU A 165 -25.62 -20.71 -6.66
C LEU A 165 -24.70 -19.56 -7.09
N GLY A 166 -23.69 -19.30 -6.27
CA GLY A 166 -22.70 -18.25 -6.43
C GLY A 166 -21.35 -18.81 -6.85
N ALA A 167 -21.00 -18.65 -8.12
CA ALA A 167 -19.67 -18.95 -8.61
C ALA A 167 -18.69 -17.82 -8.26
N PRO A 168 -17.46 -18.12 -7.81
CA PRO A 168 -16.46 -17.11 -7.41
C PRO A 168 -16.00 -16.24 -8.60
N ASN A 169 -16.13 -16.76 -9.83
CA ASN A 169 -15.84 -16.08 -11.09
C ASN A 169 -16.72 -16.71 -12.20
N ARG A 170 -16.71 -16.12 -13.41
CA ARG A 170 -17.51 -16.66 -14.52
C ARG A 170 -17.00 -17.99 -15.08
N TYR A 171 -15.72 -18.33 -14.92
CA TYR A 171 -15.17 -19.57 -15.46
C TYR A 171 -15.71 -20.79 -14.74
N VAL A 172 -15.83 -20.71 -13.41
CA VAL A 172 -16.54 -21.74 -12.63
C VAL A 172 -18.01 -21.81 -13.08
N ARG A 173 -18.69 -20.68 -13.29
CA ARG A 173 -20.06 -20.65 -13.82
C ARG A 173 -20.19 -21.29 -15.22
N GLU A 174 -19.27 -21.00 -16.13
CA GLU A 174 -19.31 -21.48 -17.51
C GLU A 174 -18.94 -22.95 -17.62
N TRP A 175 -17.94 -23.42 -16.88
CA TRP A 175 -17.62 -24.85 -16.78
C TRP A 175 -18.82 -25.65 -16.26
N LEU A 176 -19.51 -25.12 -15.23
CA LEU A 176 -20.75 -25.72 -14.73
C LEU A 176 -21.82 -25.73 -15.81
N LEU A 177 -22.12 -24.59 -16.45
CA LEU A 177 -23.12 -24.50 -17.53
C LEU A 177 -22.82 -25.43 -18.73
N GLN A 178 -21.55 -25.74 -18.98
CA GLN A 178 -21.12 -26.62 -20.07
C GLN A 178 -21.30 -28.12 -19.79
N GLY A 179 -21.57 -28.54 -18.54
CA GLY A 179 -21.80 -29.95 -18.23
C GLY A 179 -22.46 -30.21 -16.88
N THR A 180 -21.82 -29.79 -15.78
CA THR A 180 -22.23 -30.23 -14.43
C THR A 180 -23.47 -29.52 -13.88
N PHE A 181 -23.88 -28.37 -14.44
CA PHE A 181 -25.05 -27.62 -13.96
C PHE A 181 -26.37 -28.33 -14.24
N ALA A 182 -26.52 -28.97 -15.41
CA ALA A 182 -27.69 -29.81 -15.69
C ALA A 182 -27.79 -30.94 -14.65
N ARG A 183 -26.65 -31.59 -14.33
CA ARG A 183 -26.57 -32.61 -13.29
C ARG A 183 -26.88 -32.07 -11.88
N MET A 184 -26.46 -30.85 -11.56
CA MET A 184 -26.88 -30.17 -10.31
C MET A 184 -28.39 -29.96 -10.26
N GLN A 185 -29.01 -29.52 -11.35
CA GLN A 185 -30.46 -29.30 -11.42
C GLN A 185 -31.22 -30.62 -11.26
N GLU A 186 -30.78 -31.71 -11.89
CA GLU A 186 -31.34 -33.07 -11.69
C GLU A 186 -31.28 -33.50 -10.22
N LEU A 187 -30.10 -33.40 -9.60
CA LEU A 187 -29.89 -33.83 -8.21
C LEU A 187 -30.69 -33.00 -7.21
N LEU A 188 -30.83 -31.69 -7.45
CA LEU A 188 -31.62 -30.81 -6.60
C LEU A 188 -33.14 -30.98 -6.78
N ALA A 189 -33.59 -31.24 -8.01
CA ALA A 189 -34.99 -31.55 -8.29
C ALA A 189 -35.41 -32.93 -7.75
N ALA A 190 -34.49 -33.90 -7.67
CA ALA A 190 -34.75 -35.20 -7.08
C ALA A 190 -34.97 -35.15 -5.55
N GLU A 191 -34.32 -34.20 -4.85
CA GLU A 191 -34.43 -34.03 -3.40
C GLU A 191 -35.62 -33.14 -2.99
N GLU A 192 -35.90 -32.04 -3.72
CA GLU A 192 -36.90 -31.04 -3.32
C GLU A 192 -37.96 -30.66 -4.39
N GLY A 193 -38.00 -31.34 -5.53
CA GLY A 193 -39.03 -31.13 -6.56
C GLY A 193 -38.80 -29.88 -7.41
N ASP A 194 -39.78 -28.97 -7.46
CA ASP A 194 -39.83 -27.82 -8.39
C ASP A 194 -38.90 -26.65 -7.99
N LEU A 195 -37.67 -26.96 -7.55
CA LEU A 195 -36.72 -25.97 -7.04
C LEU A 195 -36.05 -25.20 -8.19
N GLU A 196 -36.32 -23.90 -8.31
CA GLU A 196 -35.75 -23.06 -9.37
C GLU A 196 -34.29 -22.68 -9.03
N VAL A 197 -33.33 -23.37 -9.67
CA VAL A 197 -31.89 -23.16 -9.47
C VAL A 197 -31.34 -22.15 -10.48
N SER A 198 -30.65 -21.11 -9.99
CA SER A 198 -29.98 -20.10 -10.84
C SER A 198 -28.51 -19.91 -10.46
N LEU A 199 -27.64 -19.69 -11.46
CA LEU A 199 -26.20 -19.62 -11.30
C LEU A 199 -25.65 -18.23 -11.65
N HIS A 200 -25.07 -17.56 -10.65
CA HIS A 200 -24.59 -16.18 -10.69
C HIS A 200 -23.08 -16.09 -10.44
N VAL A 201 -22.48 -14.95 -10.78
CA VAL A 201 -21.06 -14.67 -10.49
C VAL A 201 -20.98 -13.65 -9.36
N GLY A 202 -20.27 -13.98 -8.28
CA GLY A 202 -20.06 -13.07 -7.17
C GLY A 202 -19.67 -13.77 -5.87
N THR A 203 -19.23 -12.98 -4.89
CA THR A 203 -19.00 -13.45 -3.51
C THR A 203 -20.31 -13.83 -2.84
N SER A 204 -20.23 -14.61 -1.74
CA SER A 204 -21.41 -14.98 -0.92
C SER A 204 -22.28 -13.77 -0.55
N GLU A 205 -21.67 -12.65 -0.17
CA GLU A 205 -22.36 -11.39 0.13
C GLU A 205 -23.06 -10.78 -1.10
N ALA A 206 -22.43 -10.80 -2.27
CA ALA A 206 -23.03 -10.30 -3.50
C ALA A 206 -24.23 -11.16 -3.93
N VAL A 207 -24.13 -12.48 -3.77
CA VAL A 207 -25.20 -13.43 -4.11
C VAL A 207 -26.35 -13.35 -3.10
N ALA A 208 -26.05 -13.20 -1.81
CA ALA A 208 -27.05 -12.90 -0.78
C ALA A 208 -27.73 -11.54 -1.02
N ARG A 209 -27.00 -10.53 -1.51
CA ARG A 209 -27.60 -9.24 -1.91
C ARG A 209 -28.49 -9.39 -3.15
N ILE A 210 -28.08 -10.12 -4.19
CA ILE A 210 -28.92 -10.42 -5.37
C ILE A 210 -30.20 -11.17 -4.95
N ALA A 211 -30.09 -12.10 -4.00
CA ALA A 211 -31.25 -12.78 -3.43
C ALA A 211 -32.20 -11.82 -2.67
N ARG A 212 -31.69 -10.75 -2.05
CA ARG A 212 -32.48 -9.74 -1.31
C ARG A 212 -33.04 -8.63 -2.20
N GLU A 213 -32.31 -8.16 -3.19
CA GLU A 213 -32.61 -6.96 -3.99
C GLU A 213 -33.16 -7.31 -5.38
N SER A 214 -34.47 -7.54 -5.46
CA SER A 214 -35.20 -7.73 -6.72
C SER A 214 -35.87 -6.43 -7.18
N SER A 215 -35.08 -5.43 -7.60
CA SER A 215 -35.59 -4.17 -8.18
C SER A 215 -34.54 -3.53 -9.12
N PRO A 216 -34.95 -2.81 -10.17
CA PRO A 216 -34.06 -2.45 -11.27
C PRO A 216 -33.03 -1.37 -10.88
N PRO A 217 -31.74 -1.51 -11.25
CA PRO A 217 -30.69 -0.61 -10.80
C PRO A 217 -30.74 0.76 -11.50
N GLN A 218 -30.65 1.81 -10.69
CA GLN A 218 -30.51 3.19 -11.16
C GLN A 218 -29.17 3.40 -11.87
N ARG A 219 -29.17 4.20 -12.94
CA ARG A 219 -28.07 4.33 -13.92
C ARG A 219 -26.69 4.58 -13.29
N GLN A 220 -25.84 3.55 -13.25
CA GLN A 220 -24.39 3.74 -13.23
C GLN A 220 -23.89 3.97 -14.67
N GLY A 221 -22.88 4.84 -14.82
CA GLY A 221 -22.37 5.24 -16.13
C GLY A 221 -21.90 4.06 -16.97
N THR A 222 -22.15 4.12 -18.27
CA THR A 222 -21.97 3.03 -19.24
C THR A 222 -20.58 2.39 -19.16
N ARG A 223 -20.47 1.25 -18.46
CA ARG A 223 -19.41 0.28 -18.76
C ARG A 223 -19.65 -0.18 -20.19
N GLY A 224 -18.89 0.33 -21.14
CA GLY A 224 -18.93 -0.17 -22.51
C GLY A 224 -18.62 -1.67 -22.48
N ARG A 225 -19.47 -2.49 -23.14
CA ARG A 225 -19.32 -3.96 -23.23
C ARG A 225 -17.91 -4.38 -23.69
N THR A 226 -17.25 -3.50 -24.45
CA THR A 226 -15.85 -3.59 -24.87
C THR A 226 -14.86 -3.68 -23.70
N SER A 227 -15.03 -2.87 -22.65
CA SER A 227 -14.05 -2.81 -21.55
C SER A 227 -14.11 -4.04 -20.64
N GLU A 228 -15.32 -4.54 -20.36
CA GLU A 228 -15.51 -5.79 -19.61
C GLU A 228 -14.94 -7.00 -20.36
N ALA A 229 -15.14 -7.07 -21.68
CA ALA A 229 -14.56 -8.09 -22.56
C ALA A 229 -13.01 -8.05 -22.64
N VAL A 230 -12.37 -6.90 -22.42
CA VAL A 230 -10.89 -6.82 -22.35
C VAL A 230 -10.37 -7.34 -21.01
N VAL A 231 -10.99 -6.98 -19.88
CA VAL A 231 -10.62 -7.54 -18.57
C VAL A 231 -10.83 -9.05 -18.56
N GLU A 232 -11.91 -9.52 -19.19
CA GLU A 232 -12.16 -10.93 -19.47
C GLU A 232 -11.06 -11.62 -20.28
N ARG A 233 -10.60 -11.02 -21.39
CA ARG A 233 -9.51 -11.58 -22.17
C ARG A 233 -8.21 -11.66 -21.37
N ALA A 234 -7.89 -10.63 -20.59
CA ALA A 234 -6.71 -10.64 -19.73
C ALA A 234 -6.82 -11.64 -18.55
N GLN A 235 -8.03 -11.95 -18.07
CA GLN A 235 -8.27 -13.03 -17.10
C GLN A 235 -8.10 -14.41 -17.76
N LEU A 236 -8.59 -14.58 -18.99
CA LEU A 236 -8.36 -15.79 -19.80
C LEU A 236 -6.88 -16.04 -20.06
N ASP A 237 -6.13 -15.02 -20.48
CA ASP A 237 -4.68 -15.14 -20.73
C ASP A 237 -3.94 -15.62 -19.47
N LEU A 238 -4.30 -15.12 -18.27
CA LEU A 238 -3.69 -15.56 -17.02
C LEU A 238 -4.03 -17.02 -16.68
N PHE A 239 -5.26 -17.44 -16.94
CA PHE A 239 -5.73 -18.82 -16.75
C PHE A 239 -5.11 -19.81 -17.76
N GLU A 240 -4.89 -19.39 -19.01
CA GLU A 240 -4.13 -20.16 -20.01
C GLU A 240 -2.68 -20.40 -19.55
N LEU A 241 -2.03 -19.39 -18.97
CA LEU A 241 -0.69 -19.51 -18.38
C LEU A 241 -0.67 -20.47 -17.18
N GLU A 242 -1.64 -20.38 -16.26
CA GLU A 242 -1.80 -21.32 -15.14
C GLU A 242 -1.99 -22.76 -15.63
N ARG A 243 -2.93 -23.00 -16.56
CA ARG A 243 -3.18 -24.34 -17.15
C ARG A 243 -1.96 -24.95 -17.83
N SER A 244 -1.03 -24.13 -18.31
CA SER A 244 0.23 -24.61 -18.90
C SER A 244 1.31 -25.03 -17.88
N GLY A 245 0.98 -25.04 -16.58
CA GLY A 245 1.89 -25.47 -15.51
C GLY A 245 3.04 -24.48 -15.28
N GLN A 246 2.77 -23.19 -15.44
CA GLN A 246 3.76 -22.13 -15.19
C GLN A 246 3.80 -21.72 -13.72
N PHE A 247 2.64 -21.62 -13.09
CA PHE A 247 2.41 -21.27 -11.69
C PHE A 247 1.01 -21.77 -11.27
N THR A 248 0.76 -21.81 -9.98
CA THR A 248 -0.57 -21.98 -9.37
C THR A 248 -1.09 -20.61 -8.93
N ALA A 249 -2.34 -20.26 -9.25
CA ALA A 249 -3.00 -19.07 -8.75
C ALA A 249 -3.83 -19.38 -7.49
N VAL A 250 -3.56 -18.65 -6.42
CA VAL A 250 -4.29 -18.73 -5.15
C VAL A 250 -5.05 -17.43 -4.95
N SER A 251 -6.37 -17.48 -4.82
CA SER A 251 -7.17 -16.29 -4.55
C SER A 251 -6.90 -15.73 -3.14
N ILE A 252 -6.72 -14.42 -3.05
CA ILE A 252 -6.41 -13.67 -1.82
C ILE A 252 -7.42 -12.53 -1.62
N HIS A 253 -7.71 -12.23 -0.35
CA HIS A 253 -8.68 -11.22 0.05
C HIS A 253 -7.98 -10.10 0.82
N PRO A 254 -7.42 -9.08 0.15
CA PRO A 254 -6.66 -8.02 0.81
C PRO A 254 -7.57 -7.11 1.65
N GLN A 255 -7.06 -6.69 2.80
CA GLN A 255 -7.66 -5.72 3.68
C GLN A 255 -6.91 -4.39 3.57
N ASN A 256 -6.48 -3.81 4.69
CA ASN A 256 -5.81 -2.52 4.76
C ASN A 256 -4.26 -2.67 4.82
N GLU A 257 -3.69 -3.77 4.28
CA GLU A 257 -2.24 -4.02 4.42
C GLU A 257 -1.42 -3.04 3.58
N PHE A 258 -0.50 -2.35 4.25
CA PHE A 258 0.56 -1.58 3.63
C PHE A 258 1.91 -2.00 4.23
N PRO A 259 3.01 -2.12 3.44
CA PRO A 259 4.29 -2.56 3.97
C PRO A 259 4.76 -1.66 5.11
N THR A 260 5.12 -2.27 6.26
CA THR A 260 5.59 -1.52 7.44
C THR A 260 6.80 -0.65 7.10
N LEU A 261 7.69 -1.16 6.25
CA LEU A 261 8.82 -0.41 5.71
C LEU A 261 8.39 0.94 5.11
N LEU A 262 7.40 0.91 4.22
CA LEU A 262 6.93 2.08 3.48
C LEU A 262 6.21 3.09 4.38
N THR A 263 5.73 2.68 5.57
CA THR A 263 5.23 3.66 6.57
C THR A 263 6.33 4.54 7.16
N ARG A 264 7.58 4.06 7.17
CA ARG A 264 8.72 4.66 7.89
C ARG A 264 9.75 5.36 7.01
N ILE A 265 9.65 5.28 5.67
CA ILE A 265 10.59 5.92 4.74
C ILE A 265 9.94 7.06 3.94
N PRO A 266 10.64 8.20 3.72
CA PRO A 266 10.10 9.40 3.10
C PRO A 266 10.10 9.34 1.55
N ILE A 267 9.74 8.21 0.94
CA ILE A 267 9.72 8.09 -0.53
C ILE A 267 8.47 8.70 -1.17
N PHE A 268 7.34 8.70 -0.44
CA PHE A 268 6.10 9.37 -0.82
C PHE A 268 6.05 10.73 -0.11
N VAL A 269 6.57 11.74 -0.79
CA VAL A 269 6.78 13.07 -0.23
C VAL A 269 5.50 13.92 -0.36
N PRO A 270 4.99 14.54 0.72
CA PRO A 270 3.85 15.45 0.65
C PRO A 270 4.16 16.69 -0.21
N GLY A 271 3.22 17.08 -1.06
CA GLY A 271 3.34 18.23 -1.95
C GLY A 271 3.85 17.91 -3.36
N ARG A 272 4.25 18.97 -4.09
CA ARG A 272 4.45 18.91 -5.55
C ARG A 272 5.77 18.24 -5.95
N ALA A 273 5.69 17.21 -6.79
CA ALA A 273 6.83 16.49 -7.38
C ALA A 273 7.98 17.39 -7.89
N ARG A 274 7.68 18.53 -8.55
CA ARG A 274 8.70 19.47 -9.06
C ARG A 274 9.63 20.02 -7.97
N ARG A 275 9.17 20.16 -6.72
CA ARG A 275 10.00 20.65 -5.60
C ARG A 275 10.98 19.58 -5.09
N GLN A 276 10.65 18.30 -5.26
CA GLN A 276 11.48 17.19 -4.78
C GLN A 276 12.84 17.10 -5.47
N ARG A 277 13.01 17.70 -6.66
CA ARG A 277 14.27 17.66 -7.42
C ARG A 277 15.46 18.29 -6.66
N ALA A 278 15.20 19.21 -5.73
CA ALA A 278 16.22 19.79 -4.85
C ALA A 278 16.73 18.83 -3.75
N ARG A 279 16.12 17.64 -3.62
CA ARG A 279 16.51 16.60 -2.65
C ARG A 279 17.25 15.44 -3.28
N LEU A 280 17.33 15.41 -4.62
CA LEU A 280 18.06 14.38 -5.32
C LEU A 280 19.55 14.63 -5.14
N ASP A 281 20.31 13.56 -4.94
CA ASP A 281 21.76 13.61 -4.90
C ASP A 281 22.36 13.61 -6.32
N GLN A 282 23.70 13.50 -6.39
CA GLN A 282 24.45 13.56 -7.64
C GLN A 282 24.09 12.43 -8.62
N ASP A 283 23.63 11.28 -8.11
CA ASP A 283 23.16 10.14 -8.92
C ASP A 283 21.66 10.24 -9.26
N HIS A 284 21.06 11.42 -9.06
CA HIS A 284 19.63 11.70 -9.22
C HIS A 284 18.71 10.78 -8.39
N SER A 285 19.20 10.22 -7.29
CA SER A 285 18.45 9.38 -6.37
C SER A 285 17.97 10.18 -5.15
N LEU A 286 16.91 9.72 -4.48
CA LEU A 286 16.44 10.31 -3.23
C LEU A 286 17.03 9.51 -2.03
N PRO A 287 18.07 10.01 -1.34
CA PRO A 287 18.62 9.34 -0.18
C PRO A 287 17.68 9.44 1.03
N PHE A 288 17.63 8.39 1.84
CA PHE A 288 16.92 8.36 3.11
C PHE A 288 17.71 7.59 4.18
N ARG A 289 17.33 7.81 5.45
CA ARG A 289 17.90 7.12 6.61
C ARG A 289 16.80 6.50 7.45
N THR A 290 17.07 5.33 8.02
CA THR A 290 16.14 4.58 8.87
C THR A 290 16.84 4.17 10.16
N SER A 291 16.15 3.45 11.07
CA SER A 291 16.77 2.93 12.30
C SER A 291 17.73 1.76 12.08
N TRP A 292 17.71 1.13 10.90
CA TRP A 292 18.44 -0.10 10.59
C TRP A 292 19.35 0.04 9.34
N GLY A 293 19.51 1.24 8.80
CA GLY A 293 20.46 1.51 7.72
C GLY A 293 20.22 2.81 6.96
N THR A 294 20.96 2.94 5.86
CA THR A 294 20.78 3.98 4.84
C THR A 294 20.18 3.37 3.57
N GLY A 295 19.56 4.19 2.73
CA GLY A 295 18.97 3.72 1.47
C GLY A 295 18.74 4.84 0.48
N ARG A 296 18.41 4.47 -0.75
CA ARG A 296 18.18 5.39 -1.86
C ARG A 296 16.93 4.96 -2.62
N LYS A 297 16.11 5.92 -3.06
CA LYS A 297 14.99 5.67 -3.99
C LYS A 297 15.34 6.24 -5.36
N PHE A 298 15.38 5.37 -6.35
CA PHE A 298 15.63 5.70 -7.76
C PHE A 298 14.32 5.87 -8.52
N GLY A 299 14.43 6.45 -9.71
CA GLY A 299 13.29 6.73 -10.58
C GLY A 299 12.56 8.03 -10.22
N PRO A 300 11.36 8.25 -10.79
CA PRO A 300 10.67 9.54 -10.72
C PRO A 300 10.23 9.91 -9.30
N PRO A 301 10.11 11.22 -8.99
CA PRO A 301 9.58 11.69 -7.71
C PRO A 301 8.18 11.13 -7.45
N LEU A 302 7.95 10.65 -6.23
CA LEU A 302 6.65 10.11 -5.79
C LEU A 302 6.00 11.05 -4.77
N THR A 303 4.70 11.21 -4.90
CA THR A 303 3.86 12.06 -4.08
C THR A 303 2.87 11.22 -3.27
N VAL A 304 2.12 11.87 -2.37
CA VAL A 304 1.02 11.21 -1.64
C VAL A 304 -0.07 10.69 -2.59
N TYR A 305 -0.25 11.30 -3.76
CA TYR A 305 -1.13 10.77 -4.82
C TYR A 305 -0.61 9.42 -5.37
N ASP A 306 0.70 9.24 -5.46
CA ASP A 306 1.31 7.97 -5.88
C ASP A 306 1.25 6.91 -4.78
N GLU A 307 1.30 7.32 -3.51
CA GLU A 307 1.02 6.44 -2.37
C GLU A 307 -0.43 5.94 -2.40
N ASP A 308 -1.40 6.83 -2.64
CA ASP A 308 -2.82 6.49 -2.76
C ASP A 308 -3.05 5.50 -3.92
N THR A 309 -2.35 5.68 -5.06
CA THR A 309 -2.36 4.70 -6.16
C THR A 309 -1.80 3.34 -5.74
N LEU A 310 -0.67 3.30 -5.02
CA LEU A 310 -0.06 2.04 -4.58
C LEU A 310 -0.93 1.31 -3.54
N MET A 311 -1.54 2.05 -2.60
CA MET A 311 -2.48 1.49 -1.63
C MET A 311 -3.75 0.96 -2.30
N ALA A 312 -4.31 1.69 -3.27
CA ALA A 312 -5.46 1.23 -4.04
C ALA A 312 -5.15 -0.03 -4.86
N LEU A 313 -4.00 -0.08 -5.55
CA LEU A 313 -3.51 -1.31 -6.20
C LEU A 313 -3.36 -2.46 -5.21
N GLY A 314 -2.84 -2.18 -4.01
CA GLY A 314 -2.75 -3.17 -2.94
C GLY A 314 -4.11 -3.74 -2.52
N ARG A 315 -5.14 -2.89 -2.42
CA ARG A 315 -6.50 -3.29 -2.08
C ARG A 315 -7.27 -3.97 -3.23
N LEU A 316 -6.76 -3.89 -4.47
CA LEU A 316 -7.33 -4.53 -5.66
C LEU A 316 -6.67 -5.88 -6.01
N ARG A 317 -5.65 -6.31 -5.26
CA ARG A 317 -5.04 -7.64 -5.38
C ARG A 317 -6.12 -8.71 -5.20
N HIS A 318 -6.10 -9.74 -6.03
CA HIS A 318 -7.06 -10.85 -5.89
C HIS A 318 -6.43 -12.22 -6.08
N ASN A 319 -5.26 -12.31 -6.74
CA ASN A 319 -4.50 -13.56 -6.87
C ASN A 319 -3.07 -13.38 -6.36
N MET A 320 -2.57 -14.42 -5.69
CA MET A 320 -1.16 -14.71 -5.48
C MET A 320 -0.77 -15.82 -6.46
N LEU A 321 0.31 -15.64 -7.21
CA LEU A 321 0.88 -16.68 -8.08
C LEU A 321 2.06 -17.33 -7.37
N ILE A 322 2.11 -18.66 -7.35
CA ILE A 322 3.20 -19.46 -6.76
C ILE A 322 3.80 -20.33 -7.87
N GLY A 323 5.10 -20.29 -8.08
CA GLY A 323 5.74 -21.12 -9.09
C GLY A 323 7.16 -20.68 -9.46
N ASN A 324 7.66 -21.22 -10.56
CA ASN A 324 9.05 -21.01 -10.97
C ASN A 324 9.34 -19.53 -11.30
N PRO A 325 10.42 -18.92 -10.77
CA PRO A 325 10.79 -17.52 -11.01
C PRO A 325 10.82 -17.10 -12.49
N ALA A 326 11.26 -17.99 -13.38
CA ALA A 326 11.41 -17.70 -14.80
C ALA A 326 10.09 -17.86 -15.60
N LYS A 327 9.07 -18.49 -15.02
CA LYS A 327 7.75 -18.70 -15.63
C LYS A 327 6.67 -17.73 -15.11
N MET A 328 7.05 -16.79 -14.24
CA MET A 328 6.15 -15.73 -13.79
C MET A 328 5.80 -14.77 -14.94
N PRO A 329 4.57 -14.20 -15.02
CA PRO A 329 4.18 -13.30 -16.11
C PRO A 329 5.10 -12.09 -16.29
N TYR A 330 5.64 -11.55 -15.19
CA TYR A 330 6.95 -10.90 -15.19
C TYR A 330 7.97 -11.83 -14.54
N PRO A 331 8.96 -12.35 -15.30
CA PRO A 331 10.01 -13.19 -14.73
C PRO A 331 10.79 -12.47 -13.64
N VAL A 332 11.03 -13.15 -12.53
CA VAL A 332 11.75 -12.62 -11.37
C VAL A 332 13.09 -13.33 -11.17
N SER A 333 14.01 -12.69 -10.46
CA SER A 333 15.34 -13.26 -10.22
C SER A 333 15.26 -14.57 -9.43
N LYS A 334 16.06 -15.57 -9.83
CA LYS A 334 16.24 -16.81 -9.08
C LYS A 334 16.79 -16.58 -7.66
N LEU A 335 17.35 -15.41 -7.36
CA LEU A 335 17.81 -15.03 -6.01
C LEU A 335 16.67 -14.92 -4.98
N TYR A 336 15.40 -14.94 -5.41
CA TYR A 336 14.24 -15.01 -4.53
C TYR A 336 13.82 -16.43 -4.16
N ALA A 337 14.33 -17.44 -4.86
CA ALA A 337 14.16 -18.86 -4.55
C ALA A 337 15.36 -19.38 -3.75
N SER A 338 15.18 -20.50 -3.04
CA SER A 338 16.27 -21.30 -2.48
C SER A 338 16.22 -22.73 -3.02
N ASP A 339 17.23 -23.55 -2.73
CA ASP A 339 17.22 -24.97 -3.09
C ASP A 339 16.16 -25.77 -2.30
N GLU A 340 15.71 -25.24 -1.15
CA GLU A 340 14.64 -25.80 -0.31
C GLU A 340 13.25 -25.29 -0.70
N GLU A 341 13.13 -24.01 -1.05
CA GLU A 341 11.91 -23.35 -1.53
C GLU A 341 12.15 -22.81 -2.97
N PRO A 342 12.06 -23.65 -4.02
CA PRO A 342 12.42 -23.28 -5.40
C PRO A 342 11.37 -22.40 -6.10
N ASP A 343 10.14 -22.41 -5.61
CA ASP A 343 9.03 -21.58 -6.09
C ASP A 343 9.00 -20.24 -5.35
N VAL A 344 8.60 -19.20 -6.08
CA VAL A 344 8.42 -17.85 -5.54
C VAL A 344 6.96 -17.43 -5.61
N HIS A 345 6.58 -16.59 -4.66
CA HIS A 345 5.26 -15.96 -4.61
C HIS A 345 5.29 -14.50 -5.11
N VAL A 346 4.28 -14.12 -5.88
CA VAL A 346 4.01 -12.73 -6.30
C VAL A 346 2.51 -12.43 -6.19
N HIS A 347 2.15 -11.21 -5.81
CA HIS A 347 0.75 -10.77 -5.86
C HIS A 347 0.45 -10.07 -7.18
N VAL A 348 -0.73 -10.33 -7.75
CA VAL A 348 -1.16 -9.73 -9.02
C VAL A 348 -2.50 -9.00 -8.89
N VAL A 349 -2.63 -7.96 -9.71
CA VAL A 349 -3.84 -7.16 -9.89
C VAL A 349 -4.14 -7.12 -11.38
N LEU A 350 -5.36 -7.47 -11.75
CA LEU A 350 -5.93 -7.19 -13.05
C LEU A 350 -7.17 -6.31 -12.84
N CYS A 351 -7.10 -5.05 -13.29
CA CYS A 351 -8.13 -4.04 -13.05
C CYS A 351 -8.15 -2.99 -14.16
N MET A 352 -9.17 -2.13 -14.18
CA MET A 352 -9.17 -0.90 -14.97
C MET A 352 -8.65 0.28 -14.15
N LEU A 353 -8.16 1.33 -14.83
CA LEU A 353 -7.87 2.62 -14.17
C LEU A 353 -9.09 3.13 -13.39
N SER A 354 -10.32 2.98 -13.93
CA SER A 354 -11.58 3.35 -13.27
C SER A 354 -11.75 2.70 -11.89
N ASP A 355 -11.29 1.46 -11.70
CA ASP A 355 -11.39 0.77 -10.41
C ASP A 355 -10.46 1.41 -9.38
N ILE A 356 -9.25 1.80 -9.80
CA ILE A 356 -8.32 2.56 -8.97
C ILE A 356 -8.90 3.95 -8.64
N GLN A 357 -9.58 4.61 -9.58
CA GLN A 357 -10.24 5.90 -9.31
C GLN A 357 -11.35 5.75 -8.27
N ALA A 358 -12.21 4.73 -8.41
CA ALA A 358 -13.28 4.42 -7.47
C ALA A 358 -12.73 4.10 -6.07
N MET A 359 -11.69 3.28 -5.98
CA MET A 359 -11.02 2.96 -4.72
C MET A 359 -10.47 4.20 -4.01
N CYS A 360 -9.92 5.17 -4.75
CA CYS A 360 -9.45 6.44 -4.21
C CYS A 360 -10.56 7.49 -3.98
N GLY A 361 -11.82 7.23 -4.35
CA GLY A 361 -12.90 8.24 -4.27
C GLY A 361 -12.73 9.41 -5.25
N THR A 362 -11.98 9.23 -6.33
CA THR A 362 -11.73 10.26 -7.36
C THR A 362 -12.64 10.08 -8.56
N SER A 363 -13.12 11.17 -9.16
CA SER A 363 -14.01 11.09 -10.34
C SER A 363 -13.30 10.51 -11.57
N VAL A 364 -14.04 9.73 -12.36
CA VAL A 364 -13.60 9.20 -13.66
C VAL A 364 -13.62 10.33 -14.70
N GLY A 365 -12.64 10.34 -15.60
CA GLY A 365 -12.59 11.27 -16.74
C GLY A 365 -11.19 11.39 -17.33
N GLY A 366 -11.07 11.75 -18.61
CA GLY A 366 -9.81 11.67 -19.36
C GLY A 366 -8.60 12.34 -18.69
N ARG A 367 -8.77 13.50 -18.04
CA ARG A 367 -7.67 14.14 -17.27
C ARG A 367 -7.24 13.30 -16.06
N ASN A 368 -8.19 12.81 -15.27
CA ASN A 368 -7.91 12.03 -14.07
C ASN A 368 -7.33 10.66 -14.43
N ASN A 369 -7.82 10.03 -15.50
CA ASN A 369 -7.30 8.75 -15.99
C ASN A 369 -5.85 8.89 -16.48
N LYS A 370 -5.53 9.98 -17.21
CA LYS A 370 -4.16 10.33 -17.60
C LYS A 370 -3.25 10.54 -16.38
N LEU A 371 -3.69 11.26 -15.36
CA LEU A 371 -2.94 11.44 -14.11
C LEU A 371 -2.71 10.13 -13.33
N ARG A 372 -3.73 9.25 -13.29
CA ARG A 372 -3.64 7.94 -12.64
C ARG A 372 -2.69 7.00 -13.38
N LEU A 373 -2.79 6.91 -14.71
CA LEU A 373 -1.88 6.10 -15.53
C LEU A 373 -0.42 6.56 -15.38
N GLN A 374 -0.19 7.88 -15.35
CA GLN A 374 1.15 8.42 -15.05
C GLN A 374 1.63 8.03 -13.64
N SER A 375 0.74 7.96 -12.66
CA SER A 375 1.08 7.51 -11.29
C SER A 375 1.49 6.04 -11.26
N VAL A 376 0.70 5.16 -11.90
CA VAL A 376 1.03 3.74 -12.06
C VAL A 376 2.39 3.57 -12.75
N ARG A 377 2.66 4.34 -13.83
CA ARG A 377 3.97 4.33 -14.52
C ARG A 377 5.13 4.84 -13.64
N ARG A 378 4.90 5.83 -12.76
CA ARG A 378 5.92 6.29 -11.80
C ARG A 378 6.25 5.25 -10.73
N LEU A 379 5.25 4.51 -10.26
CA LEU A 379 5.44 3.39 -9.33
C LEU A 379 6.23 2.26 -9.98
N ALA A 380 5.89 1.88 -11.22
CA ALA A 380 6.60 0.85 -11.98
C ALA A 380 8.07 1.22 -12.29
N ALA A 381 8.36 2.51 -12.46
CA ALA A 381 9.72 3.02 -12.68
C ALA A 381 10.51 3.26 -11.38
N THR A 382 10.01 2.85 -10.21
CA THR A 382 10.66 3.09 -8.92
C THR A 382 11.36 1.85 -8.38
N LYS A 383 12.66 2.01 -8.08
CA LYS A 383 13.48 1.05 -7.31
C LYS A 383 13.85 1.64 -5.95
N ILE A 384 13.92 0.80 -4.93
CA ILE A 384 14.42 1.14 -3.59
C ILE A 384 15.68 0.32 -3.33
N GLU A 385 16.78 0.99 -3.01
CA GLU A 385 18.00 0.39 -2.49
C GLU A 385 18.01 0.47 -0.96
N LEU A 386 18.27 -0.65 -0.30
CA LEU A 386 18.43 -0.75 1.15
C LEU A 386 19.82 -1.30 1.47
N ASN A 387 20.63 -0.53 2.20
CA ASN A 387 21.97 -0.93 2.63
C ASN A 387 21.99 -1.29 4.11
N LYS A 388 22.37 -2.54 4.40
CA LYS A 388 22.51 -3.04 5.77
C LYS A 388 23.94 -2.83 6.27
N GLU A 389 24.12 -1.83 7.12
CA GLU A 389 25.38 -1.63 7.85
C GLU A 389 25.44 -2.59 9.06
N THR A 390 26.37 -3.53 9.03
CA THR A 390 26.70 -4.35 10.21
C THR A 390 27.42 -3.51 11.26
N ARG A 391 27.24 -3.81 12.57
CA ARG A 391 27.87 -3.04 13.68
C ARG A 391 29.38 -2.84 13.50
N ASP A 392 30.05 -3.86 12.98
CA ASP A 392 31.51 -3.87 12.80
C ASP A 392 31.98 -3.21 11.50
N LYS A 393 31.05 -2.78 10.62
CA LYS A 393 31.29 -2.21 9.28
C LYS A 393 32.07 -3.12 8.32
N VAL A 394 32.27 -4.39 8.66
CA VAL A 394 33.05 -5.37 7.87
C VAL A 394 32.26 -5.90 6.66
N ARG A 395 30.92 -5.93 6.70
CA ARG A 395 30.08 -6.41 5.60
C ARG A 395 29.05 -5.36 5.18
N PHE A 396 29.01 -5.12 3.87
CA PHE A 396 27.98 -4.36 3.18
C PHE A 396 27.14 -5.33 2.35
N ALA A 397 25.84 -5.39 2.63
CA ALA A 397 24.87 -6.09 1.79
C ALA A 397 23.77 -5.09 1.40
N GLY A 398 23.68 -4.82 0.10
CA GLY A 398 22.66 -3.99 -0.51
C GLY A 398 21.75 -4.84 -1.39
N THR A 399 20.46 -4.48 -1.46
CA THR A 399 19.54 -5.03 -2.45
C THR A 399 18.71 -3.92 -3.08
N THR A 400 18.38 -4.07 -4.36
CA THR A 400 17.47 -3.18 -5.08
C THR A 400 16.13 -3.87 -5.29
N ILE A 401 15.05 -3.18 -4.95
CA ILE A 401 13.69 -3.72 -4.87
C ILE A 401 12.80 -2.87 -5.77
N ASP A 402 12.26 -3.48 -6.82
CA ASP A 402 11.16 -2.91 -7.60
C ASP A 402 9.86 -2.92 -6.78
N LEU A 403 9.03 -1.89 -6.92
CA LEU A 403 7.70 -1.89 -6.28
C LEU A 403 6.72 -2.80 -7.02
N VAL A 404 6.54 -2.56 -8.32
CA VAL A 404 5.60 -3.26 -9.18
C VAL A 404 6.11 -3.31 -10.62
N HIS A 405 5.75 -4.36 -11.35
CA HIS A 405 5.79 -4.39 -12.81
C HIS A 405 4.37 -4.18 -13.36
N VAL A 406 4.23 -3.52 -14.52
CA VAL A 406 2.91 -3.15 -15.07
C VAL A 406 2.88 -3.30 -16.59
N ARG A 407 1.88 -4.03 -17.09
CA ARG A 407 1.38 -3.96 -18.47
C ARG A 407 0.12 -3.11 -18.47
N TRP A 408 -0.01 -2.21 -19.45
CA TRP A 408 -1.22 -1.43 -19.61
C TRP A 408 -1.62 -1.32 -21.08
N ASP A 409 -2.90 -1.49 -21.33
CA ASP A 409 -3.50 -1.42 -22.66
C ASP A 409 -4.64 -0.40 -22.60
N VAL A 410 -4.60 0.62 -23.45
CA VAL A 410 -5.52 1.78 -23.40
C VAL A 410 -6.64 1.59 -24.41
N TYR A 411 -7.88 1.66 -23.94
CA TYR A 411 -9.10 1.54 -24.73
C TYR A 411 -9.96 2.79 -24.48
N GLU A 412 -10.21 3.56 -25.54
CA GLU A 412 -10.83 4.88 -25.46
C GLU A 412 -10.07 5.80 -24.48
N ASP A 413 -10.66 6.14 -23.33
CA ASP A 413 -10.06 6.95 -22.26
C ASP A 413 -9.77 6.15 -20.97
N ASN A 414 -9.97 4.83 -20.96
CA ASN A 414 -9.70 3.94 -19.83
C ASN A 414 -8.54 2.99 -20.18
N ALA A 415 -7.85 2.43 -19.18
CA ALA A 415 -6.80 1.44 -19.44
C ALA A 415 -7.01 0.21 -18.58
N VAL A 416 -6.83 -0.96 -19.18
CA VAL A 416 -6.73 -2.23 -18.48
C VAL A 416 -5.28 -2.40 -18.04
N LEU A 417 -5.10 -2.79 -16.77
CA LEU A 417 -3.83 -2.86 -16.08
C LEU A 417 -3.63 -4.28 -15.55
N TYR A 418 -2.55 -4.92 -15.98
CA TYR A 418 -1.99 -6.07 -15.29
C TYR A 418 -0.78 -5.60 -14.48
N VAL A 419 -0.84 -5.75 -13.16
CA VAL A 419 0.19 -5.32 -12.21
C VAL A 419 0.69 -6.53 -11.43
N GLN A 420 1.99 -6.75 -11.39
CA GLN A 420 2.64 -7.76 -10.55
C GLN A 420 3.51 -7.05 -9.50
N PHE A 421 3.20 -7.26 -8.22
CA PHE A 421 4.07 -6.85 -7.12
C PHE A 421 5.34 -7.71 -7.12
N SER A 422 6.50 -7.12 -6.82
CA SER A 422 7.74 -7.89 -6.69
C SER A 422 7.64 -8.91 -5.54
N PRO A 423 8.44 -9.99 -5.53
CA PRO A 423 8.38 -11.01 -4.47
C PRO A 423 8.55 -10.43 -3.06
N ILE A 424 9.42 -9.42 -2.91
CA ILE A 424 9.63 -8.72 -1.62
C ILE A 424 8.41 -7.86 -1.24
N MET A 425 7.75 -7.23 -2.21
CA MET A 425 6.50 -6.52 -1.95
C MET A 425 5.37 -7.48 -1.55
N ALA A 426 5.25 -8.64 -2.18
CA ALA A 426 4.30 -9.69 -1.77
C ALA A 426 4.60 -10.17 -0.34
N GLN A 427 5.85 -10.57 -0.06
CA GLN A 427 6.31 -10.97 1.26
C GLN A 427 6.04 -9.90 2.34
N TRP A 428 6.25 -8.61 2.04
CA TRP A 428 5.93 -7.55 2.99
C TRP A 428 4.42 -7.39 3.23
N LEU A 429 3.59 -7.58 2.21
CA LEU A 429 2.13 -7.53 2.30
C LEU A 429 1.54 -8.73 3.04
N GLU A 430 2.24 -9.88 3.05
CA GLU A 430 1.85 -11.07 3.82
C GLU A 430 2.38 -11.09 5.26
N ARG A 431 3.64 -10.70 5.47
CA ARG A 431 4.39 -10.99 6.72
C ARG A 431 4.89 -9.74 7.44
N ALA A 432 5.07 -8.63 6.75
CA ALA A 432 5.71 -7.42 7.27
C ALA A 432 4.85 -6.15 7.12
N TYR A 433 3.53 -6.28 7.20
CA TYR A 433 2.60 -5.17 6.98
C TYR A 433 2.13 -4.48 8.27
N THR A 434 1.64 -3.26 8.05
CA THR A 434 0.89 -2.41 8.96
C THR A 434 -0.49 -2.20 8.35
N TYR A 435 -1.56 -2.28 9.16
CA TYR A 435 -2.88 -1.84 8.71
C TYR A 435 -2.94 -0.31 8.69
N VAL A 436 -3.19 0.28 7.53
CA VAL A 436 -3.40 1.72 7.34
C VAL A 436 -4.86 1.94 6.97
N ASP A 437 -5.64 2.58 7.85
CA ASP A 437 -7.09 2.68 7.64
C ASP A 437 -7.43 3.46 6.37
N TRP A 438 -8.02 2.78 5.39
CA TRP A 438 -8.32 3.38 4.10
C TRP A 438 -9.48 4.37 4.14
N ASN A 439 -10.44 4.20 5.05
CA ASN A 439 -11.59 5.10 5.17
C ASN A 439 -11.18 6.41 5.83
N VAL A 440 -10.46 6.32 6.96
CA VAL A 440 -9.84 7.47 7.62
C VAL A 440 -8.92 8.19 6.63
N ARG A 441 -8.04 7.46 5.93
CA ARG A 441 -7.11 8.07 4.96
C ARG A 441 -7.80 8.85 3.84
N ARG A 442 -8.94 8.36 3.33
CA ARG A 442 -9.71 9.05 2.28
C ARG A 442 -10.35 10.36 2.78
N GLY A 443 -10.70 10.44 4.07
CA GLY A 443 -11.24 11.67 4.69
C GLY A 443 -10.20 12.78 4.89
N LEU A 444 -8.91 12.46 4.95
CA LEU A 444 -7.84 13.42 5.21
C LEU A 444 -7.63 14.39 4.05
N ARG A 445 -7.78 15.69 4.34
CA ARG A 445 -7.77 16.75 3.31
C ARG A 445 -6.38 17.12 2.80
N THR A 446 -5.35 16.96 3.62
CA THR A 446 -3.97 17.41 3.30
C THR A 446 -3.01 16.25 3.06
N ASP A 447 -2.07 16.45 2.14
CA ASP A 447 -0.95 15.52 1.90
C ASP A 447 -0.14 15.25 3.18
N VAL A 448 0.02 16.28 4.02
CA VAL A 448 0.67 16.18 5.34
C VAL A 448 -0.15 15.26 6.25
N GLY A 449 -1.48 15.44 6.32
CA GLY A 449 -2.35 14.59 7.13
C GLY A 449 -2.28 13.12 6.71
N LYS A 450 -2.40 12.82 5.41
CA LYS A 450 -2.21 11.45 4.88
C LYS A 450 -0.84 10.87 5.23
N SER A 451 0.22 11.67 5.13
CA SER A 451 1.59 11.25 5.48
C SER A 451 1.78 11.01 6.97
N VAL A 452 1.15 11.82 7.83
CA VAL A 452 1.16 11.66 9.30
C VAL A 452 0.37 10.41 9.70
N HIS A 453 -0.81 10.19 9.11
CA HIS A 453 -1.61 8.99 9.30
C HIS A 453 -0.84 7.72 8.88
N ARG A 454 -0.21 7.72 7.70
CA ARG A 454 0.72 6.65 7.25
C ARG A 454 1.78 6.38 8.32
N PHE A 455 2.50 7.41 8.74
CA PHE A 455 3.61 7.28 9.68
C PHE A 455 3.16 6.75 11.05
N LEU A 456 2.11 7.33 11.63
CA LEU A 456 1.56 6.96 12.93
C LEU A 456 0.98 5.55 12.93
N SER A 457 0.39 5.09 11.81
CA SER A 457 -0.09 3.71 11.67
C SER A 457 1.01 2.69 12.00
N GLY A 458 2.25 2.94 11.53
CA GLY A 458 3.42 2.08 11.75
C GLY A 458 4.15 2.27 13.08
N GLN A 459 3.60 3.06 14.01
CA GLN A 459 4.10 3.26 15.38
C GLN A 459 3.26 2.49 16.42
N PRO A 460 3.78 2.27 17.64
CA PRO A 460 2.98 1.79 18.77
C PRO A 460 1.70 2.63 19.01
N ARG A 461 0.71 2.04 19.70
CA ARG A 461 -0.57 2.72 20.01
C ARG A 461 -0.36 4.02 20.80
N LYS A 462 0.55 4.01 21.79
CA LYS A 462 1.01 5.22 22.49
C LYS A 462 2.37 5.63 21.93
N TYR A 463 2.49 6.85 21.41
CA TYR A 463 3.71 7.31 20.74
C TYR A 463 4.00 8.79 20.98
N GLN A 464 5.27 9.17 20.91
CA GLN A 464 5.73 10.54 21.07
C GLN A 464 6.87 10.89 20.13
N ILE A 465 6.83 12.08 19.52
CA ILE A 465 7.85 12.54 18.57
C ILE A 465 7.95 14.07 18.55
N PHE A 466 9.16 14.61 18.46
CA PHE A 466 9.35 16.04 18.19
C PHE A 466 8.82 16.37 16.80
N THR A 467 7.99 17.41 16.67
CA THR A 467 7.30 17.75 15.41
C THR A 467 8.29 18.06 14.27
N ARG A 468 9.46 18.63 14.57
CA ARG A 468 10.57 18.82 13.61
C ARG A 468 11.14 17.49 13.11
N LYS A 469 11.24 16.48 13.97
CA LYS A 469 11.65 15.11 13.57
C LYS A 469 10.56 14.49 12.71
N LEU A 470 9.29 14.58 13.12
CA LEU A 470 8.14 14.12 12.33
C LEU A 470 8.12 14.74 10.93
N GLN A 471 8.30 16.07 10.83
CA GLN A 471 8.38 16.79 9.55
C GLN A 471 9.45 16.18 8.63
N ALA A 472 10.66 15.95 9.14
CA ALA A 472 11.74 15.33 8.39
C ALA A 472 11.45 13.87 8.03
N THR A 473 10.86 13.09 8.94
CA THR A 473 10.54 11.66 8.74
C THR A 473 9.43 11.43 7.72
N ILE A 474 8.42 12.30 7.63
CA ILE A 474 7.46 12.25 6.51
C ILE A 474 8.01 12.89 5.22
N GLY A 475 9.17 13.53 5.30
CA GLY A 475 9.79 14.22 4.18
C GLY A 475 9.03 15.48 3.74
N HIS A 476 8.60 16.35 4.65
CA HIS A 476 7.99 17.64 4.30
C HIS A 476 9.03 18.77 4.33
N ASP A 477 9.30 19.44 3.20
CA ASP A 477 10.31 20.52 3.08
C ASP A 477 9.75 21.94 3.20
N GLY A 478 8.42 22.09 3.27
CA GLY A 478 7.79 23.40 3.41
C GLY A 478 8.12 24.11 4.74
N PRO A 479 7.93 25.43 4.83
CA PRO A 479 8.16 26.18 6.06
C PRO A 479 7.40 25.60 7.26
N TYR A 480 8.09 25.50 8.40
CA TYR A 480 7.57 24.85 9.62
C TYR A 480 6.21 25.42 10.10
N LYS A 481 5.92 26.70 9.83
CA LYS A 481 4.62 27.32 10.13
C LYS A 481 3.46 26.59 9.43
N TYR A 482 3.61 26.29 8.14
CA TYR A 482 2.57 25.62 7.35
C TYR A 482 2.44 24.14 7.74
N PHE A 483 3.57 23.44 7.91
CA PHE A 483 3.56 22.08 8.46
C PHE A 483 2.79 21.99 9.80
N MET A 484 2.96 22.96 10.70
CA MET A 484 2.27 23.01 11.98
C MET A 484 0.80 23.44 11.90
N ALA A 485 0.35 24.01 10.78
CA ALA A 485 -1.07 24.23 10.52
C ALA A 485 -1.70 22.90 10.05
N ASP A 486 -1.17 22.33 8.96
CA ASP A 486 -1.64 21.07 8.39
C ASP A 486 -1.60 19.91 9.40
N LEU A 487 -0.58 19.86 10.27
CA LEU A 487 -0.49 18.85 11.34
C LEU A 487 -1.63 18.99 12.35
N ARG A 488 -2.04 20.21 12.73
CA ARG A 488 -3.16 20.40 13.67
C ARG A 488 -4.49 20.04 13.03
N GLU A 489 -4.70 20.45 11.78
CA GLU A 489 -5.88 20.06 11.01
C GLU A 489 -5.97 18.54 10.87
N ALA A 490 -4.85 17.87 10.57
CA ALA A 490 -4.79 16.43 10.47
C ALA A 490 -5.08 15.72 11.80
N LEU A 491 -4.54 16.21 12.91
CA LEU A 491 -4.81 15.63 14.23
C LEU A 491 -6.29 15.76 14.60
N GLN A 492 -6.91 16.92 14.33
CA GLN A 492 -8.36 17.10 14.50
C GLN A 492 -9.15 16.10 13.64
N GLN A 493 -8.87 16.00 12.33
CA GLN A 493 -9.53 15.04 11.43
C GLN A 493 -9.37 13.57 11.87
N LEU A 494 -8.27 13.22 12.53
CA LEU A 494 -8.02 11.89 13.07
C LEU A 494 -8.73 11.64 14.41
N GLN A 495 -9.03 12.68 15.19
CA GLN A 495 -9.88 12.59 16.39
C GLN A 495 -11.37 12.55 16.00
N ASP A 496 -11.79 13.39 15.05
CA ASP A 496 -13.16 13.41 14.51
C ASP A 496 -13.58 12.07 13.88
N ALA A 497 -12.60 11.30 13.40
CA ALA A 497 -12.77 9.96 12.82
C ALA A 497 -12.56 8.80 13.83
N ASP A 498 -12.47 9.10 15.14
CA ASP A 498 -12.18 8.16 16.24
C ASP A 498 -10.93 7.27 16.04
N TRP A 499 -9.96 7.75 15.26
CA TRP A 499 -8.71 7.03 14.97
C TRP A 499 -7.58 7.39 15.94
N ILE A 500 -7.65 8.58 16.53
CA ILE A 500 -6.86 9.03 17.68
C ILE A 500 -7.82 9.27 18.84
N ARG A 501 -7.59 8.58 19.95
CA ARG A 501 -8.34 8.79 21.20
C ARG A 501 -7.93 10.10 21.88
N ASP A 502 -6.63 10.37 21.96
CA ASP A 502 -6.09 11.58 22.55
C ASP A 502 -4.79 12.01 21.86
N CYS A 503 -4.58 13.32 21.70
CA CYS A 503 -3.30 13.85 21.27
C CYS A 503 -3.05 15.27 21.77
N ALA A 504 -1.78 15.58 22.01
CA ALA A 504 -1.34 16.90 22.42
C ALA A 504 -0.03 17.29 21.72
N ILE A 505 0.09 18.58 21.37
CA ILE A 505 1.36 19.17 20.96
C ILE A 505 1.88 20.01 22.13
N LEU A 506 2.81 19.43 22.89
CA LEU A 506 3.47 20.07 24.03
C LEU A 506 4.57 21.03 23.59
N GLY A 507 4.88 22.02 24.42
CA GLY A 507 5.97 22.98 24.20
C GLY A 507 5.58 24.19 23.35
N ASN A 508 6.39 25.26 23.42
CA ASN A 508 6.12 26.57 22.81
C ASN A 508 6.94 26.87 21.54
N GLY A 509 7.78 25.95 21.10
CA GLY A 509 8.64 26.08 19.92
C GLY A 509 9.79 27.09 20.04
N ARG A 510 9.92 27.81 21.16
CA ARG A 510 10.99 28.77 21.42
C ARG A 510 11.99 28.21 22.44
N LYS A 511 11.56 28.08 23.71
CA LYS A 511 12.36 27.49 24.80
C LYS A 511 12.17 25.98 24.90
N GLN A 512 10.97 25.49 24.61
CA GLN A 512 10.64 24.07 24.62
C GLN A 512 10.25 23.63 23.20
N PRO A 513 11.00 22.72 22.55
CA PRO A 513 10.67 22.27 21.20
C PRO A 513 9.31 21.56 21.19
N HIS A 514 8.52 21.81 20.14
CA HIS A 514 7.20 21.19 20.01
C HIS A 514 7.30 19.66 19.94
N LYS A 515 6.53 18.98 20.79
CA LYS A 515 6.53 17.52 20.91
C LYS A 515 5.09 17.01 20.81
N LEU A 516 4.83 16.23 19.77
CA LEU A 516 3.58 15.52 19.60
C LEU A 516 3.57 14.30 20.52
N VAL A 517 2.46 14.10 21.24
CA VAL A 517 2.10 12.91 22.00
C VAL A 517 0.76 12.42 21.45
N VAL A 518 0.62 11.13 21.20
CA VAL A 518 -0.60 10.51 20.64
C VAL A 518 -0.90 9.21 21.38
N ASP A 519 -2.19 9.00 21.70
CA ASP A 519 -2.75 7.74 22.16
C ASP A 519 -3.82 7.25 21.17
N ARG A 520 -3.57 6.06 20.60
CA ARG A 520 -4.47 5.28 19.73
C ARG A 520 -4.87 3.96 20.39
N SER A 521 -4.89 3.91 21.73
CA SER A 521 -5.55 2.83 22.44
C SER A 521 -7.06 2.96 22.26
N GLN A 522 -7.67 1.92 21.69
CA GLN A 522 -9.12 1.74 21.78
C GLN A 522 -9.51 1.75 23.26
N VAL A 523 -10.70 2.28 23.55
CA VAL A 523 -11.37 1.99 24.81
C VAL A 523 -11.52 0.46 24.87
N ALA A 524 -11.16 -0.15 25.99
CA ALA A 524 -11.53 -1.54 26.20
C ALA A 524 -13.06 -1.57 26.28
N GLU A 525 -13.72 -2.20 25.32
CA GLU A 525 -15.10 -2.63 25.53
C GLU A 525 -15.09 -3.45 26.82
N ALA A 526 -15.81 -2.95 27.82
CA ALA A 526 -16.05 -3.72 29.02
C ALA A 526 -16.86 -4.93 28.56
N VAL A 527 -16.23 -6.11 28.62
CA VAL A 527 -16.91 -7.38 28.35
C VAL A 527 -18.05 -7.49 29.35
N LEU A 528 -19.27 -7.39 28.84
CA LEU A 528 -20.53 -7.68 29.53
C LEU A 528 -20.98 -9.09 29.14
#